data_AF-A0A246NJ16-F1
#
_entry.id   AF-A0A246NJ16-F1
#
_cell.length_a   1.000
_cell.length_b   1.000
_cell.length_c   1.000
_cell.angle_alpha   90.00
_cell.angle_beta   90.00
_cell.angle_gamma   90.00
#
_symmetry.space_group_name_H-M   'P 1'
#
loop_
_entity.id
_entity.type
_entity.pdbx_description
1 polymer ?
#
loop_
_entity_poly.entity_id
_entity_poly.type
_entity_poly.pdbx_seq_one_letter_code
_entity_poly.pdbx_strand_id
1 'polypeptide(L)'
;MSTFESTKKSQTESDWHRADIVAALHKQGWSLRRLSIHHGYKSAGSLKNALDRPWPKGQKIIADAIGLPPEAIWPTRYDKPFSGEWNY
;
A
#
# COMPACT_ATOMS: atom_id res chain seq x y z
N MET A 1 -11.03 -41.42 6.80
CA MET A 1 -9.97 -40.58 7.38
C MET A 1 -10.00 -39.27 6.62
N SER A 2 -10.65 -38.25 7.18
CA SER A 2 -10.98 -36.99 6.49
C SER A 2 -9.84 -35.98 6.52
N THR A 3 -9.53 -35.48 5.32
CA THR A 3 -9.07 -34.14 4.92
C THR A 3 -8.83 -33.11 6.03
N PHE A 4 -7.65 -32.45 6.01
CA PHE A 4 -7.58 -30.98 6.03
C PHE A 4 -6.36 -30.49 5.23
N GLU A 5 -6.64 -29.44 4.46
CA GLU A 5 -5.88 -28.89 3.36
C GLU A 5 -4.61 -28.15 3.80
N SER A 6 -3.66 -28.10 2.86
CA SER A 6 -2.41 -27.36 2.94
C SER A 6 -2.65 -25.85 3.07
N THR A 7 -2.92 -25.32 4.26
CA THR A 7 -2.94 -23.88 4.50
C THR A 7 -1.52 -23.37 4.74
N LYS A 8 -0.81 -23.01 3.66
CA LYS A 8 0.35 -22.12 3.70
C LYS A 8 -0.13 -20.71 4.09
N LYS A 9 -0.49 -20.50 5.36
CA LYS A 9 -0.67 -19.16 5.95
C LYS A 9 0.67 -18.67 6.47
N SER A 10 1.47 -18.08 5.60
CA SER A 10 2.53 -17.14 5.98
C SER A 10 3.12 -16.41 4.78
N GLN A 11 2.30 -16.06 3.79
CA GLN A 11 2.55 -14.77 3.13
C GLN A 11 1.89 -13.76 4.03
N THR A 12 2.66 -13.20 4.97
CA THR A 12 2.37 -11.85 5.42
C THR A 12 2.15 -11.05 4.15
N GLU A 13 0.95 -10.50 3.95
CA GLU A 13 0.66 -9.57 2.87
C GLU A 13 1.47 -8.30 3.14
N SER A 14 2.79 -8.42 3.02
CA SER A 14 3.72 -7.39 3.43
C SER A 14 3.48 -6.18 2.55
N ASP A 15 3.34 -5.03 3.19
CA ASP A 15 3.34 -3.74 2.51
C ASP A 15 4.45 -3.74 1.47
N TRP A 16 4.16 -3.24 0.26
CA TRP A 16 5.16 -3.16 -0.80
C TRP A 16 6.43 -2.49 -0.28
N HIS A 17 7.59 -3.01 -0.68
CA HIS A 17 8.83 -2.36 -0.33
C HIS A 17 8.90 -0.98 -1.00
N ARG A 18 9.48 -0.01 -0.29
CA ARG A 18 9.71 1.35 -0.80
C ARG A 18 10.33 1.37 -2.21
N ALA A 19 11.20 0.41 -2.51
CA ALA A 19 11.86 0.29 -3.82
C ALA A 19 10.87 -0.12 -4.92
N ASP A 20 9.96 -1.06 -4.64
CA ASP A 20 8.94 -1.51 -5.58
C ASP A 20 7.93 -0.39 -5.88
N ILE A 21 7.56 0.39 -4.88
CA ILE A 21 6.68 1.57 -5.04
C ILE A 21 7.37 2.61 -5.92
N VAL A 22 8.65 2.91 -5.66
CA VAL A 22 9.43 3.84 -6.49
C VAL A 22 9.61 3.31 -7.90
N ALA A 23 9.83 2.01 -8.08
CA ALA A 23 9.95 1.38 -9.38
C ALA A 23 8.63 1.42 -10.15
N ALA A 24 7.49 1.17 -9.51
CA ALA A 24 6.17 1.29 -10.11
C ALA A 24 5.85 2.74 -10.51
N LEU A 25 6.16 3.71 -9.65
CA LEU A 25 6.09 5.13 -10.00
C LEU A 25 6.95 5.44 -11.23
N HIS A 26 8.20 4.98 -11.25
CA HIS A 26 9.10 5.18 -12.38
C HIS A 26 8.60 4.52 -13.67
N LYS A 27 7.98 3.34 -13.58
CA LYS A 27 7.33 2.66 -14.72
C LYS A 27 6.17 3.49 -15.28
N GLN A 28 5.45 4.23 -14.43
CA GLN A 28 4.42 5.19 -14.83
C GLN A 28 4.98 6.57 -15.23
N GLY A 29 6.30 6.76 -15.21
CA GLY A 29 6.95 8.04 -15.53
C GLY A 29 6.88 9.08 -14.40
N TRP A 30 6.39 8.69 -13.22
CA TRP A 30 6.30 9.53 -12.04
C TRP A 30 7.49 9.30 -11.11
N SER A 31 7.88 10.34 -10.36
CA SER A 31 8.79 10.21 -9.23
C SER A 31 8.15 10.85 -8.01
N LEU A 32 8.51 10.40 -6.79
CA LEU A 32 7.94 10.94 -5.55
C LEU A 32 8.02 12.48 -5.49
N ARG A 33 9.13 13.06 -5.99
CA ARG A 33 9.30 14.50 -6.07
C ARG A 33 8.37 15.15 -7.09
N ARG A 34 8.24 14.57 -8.28
CA ARG A 34 7.38 15.11 -9.35
C ARG A 34 5.91 15.02 -8.97
N LEU A 35 5.52 13.91 -8.33
CA LEU A 35 4.18 13.70 -7.80
C LEU A 35 3.86 14.67 -6.64
N SER A 36 4.82 14.91 -5.74
CA SER A 36 4.70 15.92 -4.68
C SER A 36 4.40 17.30 -5.25
N ILE A 37 5.16 17.73 -6.27
CA ILE A 37 4.99 19.04 -6.91
C ILE A 37 3.66 19.11 -7.65
N HIS A 38 3.27 18.05 -8.36
CA HIS A 38 2.01 17.97 -9.09
C HIS A 38 0.79 18.15 -8.17
N HIS A 39 0.83 17.55 -6.98
CA HIS A 39 -0.23 17.73 -5.97
C HIS A 39 -0.08 18.98 -5.08
N GLY A 40 0.92 19.84 -5.34
CA GLY A 40 1.14 21.07 -4.57
C GLY A 40 1.74 20.86 -3.18
N TYR A 41 2.34 19.70 -2.90
CA TYR A 41 3.06 19.47 -1.64
C TYR A 41 4.45 20.09 -1.68
N LYS A 42 4.75 20.93 -0.68
CA LYS A 42 6.00 21.68 -0.54
C LYS A 42 7.26 20.80 -0.44
N SER A 43 7.13 19.53 -0.03
CA SER A 43 8.28 18.67 0.23
C SER A 43 8.07 17.24 -0.27
N ALA A 44 8.95 16.79 -1.17
CA ALA A 44 9.03 15.40 -1.62
C ALA A 44 9.26 14.39 -0.47
N GLY A 45 9.78 14.87 0.68
CA GLY A 45 9.94 14.08 1.90
C GLY A 45 8.62 13.70 2.58
N SER A 46 7.53 14.44 2.37
CA SER A 46 6.23 14.11 2.96
C SER A 46 5.69 12.79 2.40
N LEU A 47 5.82 12.58 1.09
CA LEU A 47 5.44 11.33 0.43
C LEU A 47 6.37 10.16 0.80
N LYS A 48 7.66 10.45 1.03
CA LYS A 48 8.60 9.45 1.55
C LYS A 48 8.22 9.00 2.97
N ASN A 49 7.86 9.94 3.84
CA ASN A 49 7.34 9.64 5.19
C ASN A 49 5.99 8.91 5.15
N ALA A 50 5.23 8.98 4.04
CA ALA A 50 4.00 8.19 3.86
C ALA A 50 4.26 6.68 3.76
N LEU A 51 5.48 6.30 3.40
CA LEU A 51 5.92 4.91 3.32
C LEU A 51 6.28 4.37 4.72
N ASP A 52 6.89 5.22 5.55
CA ASP A 52 7.35 4.85 6.89
C ASP A 52 6.25 5.01 7.96
N ARG A 53 5.30 5.94 7.78
CA ARG A 53 4.19 6.20 8.70
C ARG A 53 2.83 6.03 8.01
N PRO A 54 1.79 5.56 8.73
CA PRO A 54 0.45 5.45 8.18
C PRO A 54 -0.10 6.84 7.85
N TRP A 55 0.03 7.24 6.57
CA TRP A 55 -0.49 8.50 6.06
C TRP A 55 -1.45 8.22 4.88
N PRO A 56 -2.74 7.97 5.16
CA PRO A 56 -3.71 7.52 4.16
C PRO A 56 -3.82 8.46 2.95
N LYS A 57 -3.67 9.77 3.18
CA LYS A 57 -3.71 10.79 2.12
C LYS A 57 -2.52 10.68 1.16
N GLY A 58 -1.31 10.47 1.70
CA GLY A 58 -0.10 10.29 0.88
C GLY A 58 -0.12 8.96 0.13
N GLN A 59 -0.56 7.89 0.80
CA GLN A 59 -0.73 6.56 0.19
C GLN A 59 -1.70 6.60 -0.99
N LYS A 60 -2.86 7.24 -0.82
CA LYS A 60 -3.86 7.35 -1.89
C LYS A 60 -3.31 8.08 -3.11
N ILE A 61 -2.48 9.11 -2.93
CA ILE A 61 -1.88 9.87 -4.02
C ILE A 61 -0.82 9.06 -4.77
N ILE A 62 -0.01 8.29 -4.04
CA ILE A 62 0.95 7.36 -4.66
C ILE A 62 0.21 6.28 -5.43
N ALA A 63 -0.84 5.72 -4.84
CA ALA A 63 -1.64 4.68 -5.45
C ALA A 63 -2.34 5.17 -6.73
N ASP A 64 -2.94 6.36 -6.69
CA ASP A 64 -3.56 7.04 -7.83
C ASP A 64 -2.54 7.30 -8.97
N ALA A 65 -1.32 7.71 -8.62
CA ALA A 65 -0.24 7.89 -9.60
C ALA A 65 0.26 6.58 -10.24
N ILE A 66 0.18 5.48 -9.50
CA ILE A 66 0.51 4.14 -10.01
C ILE A 66 -0.69 3.54 -10.78
N GLY A 67 -1.90 4.05 -10.55
CA GLY A 67 -3.16 3.48 -11.06
C GLY A 67 -3.61 2.23 -10.30
N LEU A 68 -3.15 2.05 -9.06
CA LEU A 68 -3.53 0.94 -8.19
C LEU A 68 -4.30 1.46 -6.97
N PRO A 69 -5.14 0.64 -6.33
CA PRO A 69 -5.72 1.00 -5.04
C PRO A 69 -4.64 0.98 -3.95
N PRO A 70 -4.71 1.86 -2.93
CA PRO A 70 -3.76 1.85 -1.82
C PRO A 70 -3.80 0.53 -1.04
N GLU A 71 -4.93 -0.17 -1.06
CA GLU A 71 -5.12 -1.49 -0.44
C GLU A 71 -4.25 -2.57 -1.10
N ALA A 72 -3.99 -2.48 -2.41
CA ALA A 72 -3.12 -3.42 -3.12
C ALA A 72 -1.63 -3.19 -2.82
N ILE A 73 -1.26 -1.96 -2.45
CA ILE A 73 0.13 -1.58 -2.12
C ILE A 73 0.40 -1.80 -0.63
N TRP A 74 -0.58 -1.51 0.22
CA TRP A 74 -0.52 -1.67 1.68
C TRP A 74 -1.64 -2.58 2.19
N PRO A 75 -1.67 -3.86 1.80
CA PRO A 75 -2.73 -4.77 2.23
C PRO A 75 -2.78 -4.90 3.76
N THR A 76 -1.65 -4.94 4.48
CA THR A 76 -1.68 -4.97 5.97
C THR A 76 -2.39 -3.79 6.62
N ARG A 77 -2.46 -2.64 5.95
CA ARG A 77 -3.06 -1.41 6.50
C ARG A 77 -4.56 -1.33 6.24
N TYR A 78 -5.04 -2.01 5.19
CA TYR A 78 -6.42 -1.99 4.75
C TYR A 78 -7.14 -3.33 4.92
N ASP A 79 -6.42 -4.39 5.29
CA ASP A 79 -6.98 -5.66 5.76
C ASP A 79 -7.68 -5.42 7.10
N LYS A 80 -8.92 -4.92 7.01
CA LYS A 80 -9.89 -5.09 8.06
C LYS A 80 -10.48 -6.46 7.85
N PRO A 81 -10.16 -7.47 8.69
CA PRO A 81 -11.01 -8.63 8.78
C PRO A 81 -12.37 -8.13 9.26
N PHE A 82 -13.35 -8.09 8.36
CA PHE A 82 -14.75 -8.09 8.75
C PHE A 82 -15.08 -9.49 9.29
N SER A 83 -14.48 -9.88 10.41
CA SER A 83 -14.88 -11.07 11.14
C SER A 83 -16.02 -10.68 12.07
N GLY A 84 -17.19 -10.45 11.47
CA GLY A 84 -18.46 -10.38 12.17
C GLY A 84 -18.95 -11.77 12.57
N GLU A 85 -18.12 -12.54 13.30
CA GLU A 85 -18.61 -13.71 14.04
C GLU A 85 -19.11 -13.24 15.40
N TRP A 86 -20.34 -12.71 15.41
CA TRP A 86 -21.12 -12.66 16.65
C TRP A 86 -21.59 -14.08 16.95
N ASN A 87 -20.82 -14.81 17.76
CA ASN A 87 -21.31 -16.06 18.35
C ASN A 87 -22.39 -15.70 19.38
N TYR A 88 -23.62 -16.17 19.13
CA TYR A 88 -24.76 -16.14 20.05
C TYR A 88 -25.13 -17.57 20.43
#